data_AF-A0A8J3NM63-F1
#
_entry.id   AF-A0A8J3NM63-F1
#
_cell.length_a   1.000
_cell.length_b   1.000
_cell.length_c   1.000
_cell.angle_alpha   90.00
_cell.angle_beta   90.00
_cell.angle_gamma   90.00
#
_symmetry.space_group_name_H-M   'P 1'
#
loop_
_entity.id
_entity.type
_entity.pdbx_description
1 polymer ?
#
loop_
_entity_poly.entity_id
_entity_poly.type
_entity_poly.pdbx_seq_one_letter_code
_entity_poly.pdbx_strand_id
1 'polypeptide(L)'
;MRRLVAYPLAALGFVAASLTFASPASAHGYVSSPPSRQALCASGRVSDCGPIQYEPQSVEGPKGQRNCHGGLSQFAVLNDDGRNWPATSVGTSVTFNWVLTARHSTSSWEYWIGDRRVAFFEDGGKQPNATVSHQVSLAGFSGRQKLLAIWNIGDTPMAFYNCVDLQIGGGGGNPAPSPSPSARPTPRPSASPSVRPSARPSATPTAVPPRPTPPSAPAGEWAPGTTYRTGDEVTYQGVRYRCRQAHTSIVTWEPSYYTLALWLPI
;
A
#
# COMPACT_ATOMS: atom_id res chain seq x y z
N MET A 1 73.62 36.23 -7.06
CA MET A 1 72.25 36.64 -6.65
C MET A 1 71.28 36.43 -7.81
N ARG A 2 70.49 35.36 -7.81
CA ARG A 2 69.22 35.24 -8.56
C ARG A 2 68.29 34.33 -7.76
N ARG A 3 67.26 34.93 -7.14
CA ARG A 3 66.20 34.21 -6.41
C ARG A 3 65.16 33.76 -7.43
N LEU A 4 64.96 32.46 -7.57
CA LEU A 4 63.84 31.90 -8.33
C LEU A 4 62.67 31.73 -7.35
N VAL A 5 61.63 32.53 -7.54
CA VAL A 5 60.38 32.48 -6.76
C VAL A 5 59.50 31.42 -7.39
N ALA A 6 59.22 30.35 -6.65
CA ALA A 6 58.22 29.35 -7.01
C ALA A 6 56.83 29.89 -6.61
N TYR A 7 55.94 30.07 -7.59
CA TYR A 7 54.53 30.34 -7.34
C TYR A 7 53.79 29.01 -7.15
N PRO A 8 53.06 28.78 -6.05
CA PRO A 8 52.20 27.62 -5.94
C PRO A 8 50.97 27.83 -6.83
N LEU A 9 50.77 26.93 -7.79
CA LEU A 9 49.50 26.79 -8.52
C LEU A 9 48.42 26.32 -7.55
N ALA A 10 47.60 27.25 -7.06
CA ALA A 10 46.37 26.92 -6.33
C ALA A 10 45.32 26.40 -7.33
N ALA A 11 45.18 25.08 -7.44
CA ALA A 11 44.09 24.46 -8.17
C ALA A 11 42.80 24.59 -7.33
N LEU A 12 41.94 25.54 -7.68
CA LEU A 12 40.56 25.61 -7.16
C LEU A 12 39.73 24.49 -7.81
N GLY A 13 39.56 23.38 -7.10
CA GLY A 13 38.61 22.33 -7.46
C GLY A 13 37.18 22.80 -7.20
N PHE A 14 36.41 23.06 -8.25
CA PHE A 14 34.96 23.27 -8.16
C PHE A 14 34.29 21.91 -7.95
N VAL A 15 33.97 21.56 -6.70
CA VAL A 15 33.07 20.44 -6.42
C VAL A 15 31.64 20.92 -6.67
N ALA A 16 31.15 20.74 -7.89
CA ALA A 16 29.75 20.91 -8.19
C ALA A 16 28.97 19.75 -7.54
N ALA A 17 28.44 19.97 -6.34
CA ALA A 17 27.51 19.05 -5.72
C ALA A 17 26.17 19.12 -6.48
N SER A 18 25.95 18.16 -7.37
CA SER A 18 24.68 17.98 -8.08
C SER A 18 23.57 17.70 -7.07
N LEU A 19 22.71 18.68 -6.79
CA LEU A 19 21.48 18.48 -6.03
C LEU A 19 20.51 17.65 -6.87
N THR A 20 20.49 16.33 -6.70
CA THR A 20 19.50 15.46 -7.34
C THR A 20 18.19 15.52 -6.57
N PHE A 21 17.24 16.30 -7.06
CA PHE A 21 15.87 16.28 -6.54
C PHE A 21 15.18 15.00 -7.01
N ALA A 22 14.81 14.11 -6.08
CA ALA A 22 14.02 12.92 -6.40
C ALA A 22 12.62 13.36 -6.83
N SER A 23 12.32 13.22 -8.12
CA SER A 23 10.97 13.47 -8.65
C SER A 23 10.11 12.24 -8.39
N PRO A 24 8.82 12.41 -8.03
CA PRO A 24 7.90 11.29 -7.90
C PRO A 24 7.75 10.57 -9.24
N ALA A 25 7.59 9.25 -9.18
CA ALA A 25 7.39 8.39 -10.32
C ALA A 25 6.03 8.59 -11.00
N SER A 26 5.05 9.22 -10.34
CA SER A 26 3.66 9.24 -10.85
C SER A 26 3.18 7.81 -11.22
N ALA A 27 3.68 6.82 -10.49
CA ALA A 27 3.32 5.42 -10.56
C ALA A 27 2.46 5.10 -9.34
N HIS A 28 1.61 4.09 -9.41
CA HIS A 28 0.76 3.74 -8.29
C HIS A 28 0.39 2.27 -8.34
N GLY A 29 0.59 1.56 -7.24
CA GLY A 29 0.25 0.15 -7.13
C GLY A 29 0.55 -0.46 -5.78
N TYR A 30 -0.07 -1.61 -5.52
CA TYR A 30 0.07 -2.35 -4.27
C TYR A 30 -0.20 -3.83 -4.46
N VAL A 31 0.25 -4.65 -3.52
CA VAL A 31 -0.03 -6.09 -3.48
C VAL A 31 -1.46 -6.28 -2.96
N SER A 32 -2.34 -6.81 -3.82
CA SER A 32 -3.74 -7.10 -3.51
C SER A 32 -3.94 -8.49 -2.89
N SER A 33 -3.09 -9.47 -3.23
CA SER A 33 -3.19 -10.85 -2.74
C SER A 33 -1.81 -11.53 -2.64
N PRO A 34 -1.47 -12.20 -1.52
CA PRO A 34 -2.10 -12.04 -0.22
C PRO A 34 -2.10 -10.56 0.18
N PRO A 35 -3.15 -10.07 0.86
CA PRO A 35 -3.35 -8.63 1.03
C PRO A 35 -2.21 -8.02 1.84
N SER A 36 -1.60 -6.97 1.28
CA SER A 36 -0.63 -6.14 2.00
C SER A 36 -1.28 -5.37 3.15
N ARG A 37 -0.46 -4.82 4.06
CA ARG A 37 -0.91 -3.98 5.17
C ARG A 37 -1.77 -2.81 4.69
N GLN A 38 -1.35 -2.10 3.64
CA GLN A 38 -2.14 -1.02 3.04
C GLN A 38 -3.45 -1.52 2.42
N ALA A 39 -3.47 -2.71 1.80
CA ALA A 39 -4.71 -3.32 1.30
C ALA A 39 -5.66 -3.71 2.47
N LEU A 40 -5.11 -4.16 3.59
CA LEU A 40 -5.87 -4.45 4.82
C LEU A 40 -6.47 -3.18 5.45
N CYS A 41 -5.76 -2.05 5.37
CA CYS A 41 -6.29 -0.74 5.75
C CYS A 41 -7.41 -0.28 4.82
N ALA A 42 -7.18 -0.29 3.50
CA ALA A 42 -8.17 0.15 2.52
C ALA A 42 -9.43 -0.73 2.47
N SER A 43 -9.30 -1.98 2.90
CA SER A 43 -10.41 -2.91 3.03
C SER A 43 -11.28 -2.69 4.28
N GLY A 44 -10.82 -1.89 5.24
CA GLY A 44 -11.43 -1.77 6.57
C GLY A 44 -11.18 -2.98 7.48
N ARG A 45 -10.32 -3.94 7.09
CA ARG A 45 -9.97 -5.09 7.95
C ARG A 45 -9.02 -4.70 9.08
N VAL A 46 -8.26 -3.62 8.90
CA VAL A 46 -7.47 -2.96 9.94
C VAL A 46 -7.93 -1.50 10.00
N SER A 47 -8.37 -1.07 11.17
CA SER A 47 -8.80 0.31 11.42
C SER A 47 -7.63 1.22 11.77
N ASP A 48 -7.92 2.52 11.84
CA ASP A 48 -7.01 3.55 12.36
C ASP A 48 -5.67 3.60 11.62
N CYS A 49 -5.73 3.47 10.30
CA CYS A 49 -4.56 3.54 9.43
C CYS A 49 -4.25 4.96 8.94
N GLY A 50 -5.08 5.96 9.24
CA GLY A 50 -4.89 7.31 8.72
C GLY A 50 -5.03 7.38 7.20
N PRO A 51 -4.25 8.22 6.48
CA PRO A 51 -4.49 8.50 5.07
C PRO A 51 -4.34 7.27 4.16
N ILE A 52 -3.48 6.30 4.50
CA ILE A 52 -3.21 5.14 3.64
C ILE A 52 -4.44 4.28 3.35
N GLN A 53 -5.47 4.33 4.20
CA GLN A 53 -6.72 3.60 3.95
C GLN A 53 -7.48 4.11 2.72
N TYR A 54 -7.21 5.33 2.27
CA TYR A 54 -7.86 5.92 1.08
C TYR A 54 -7.00 5.80 -0.18
N GLU A 55 -5.71 5.49 -0.03
CA GLU A 55 -4.76 5.49 -1.14
C GLU A 55 -3.69 4.38 -1.00
N PRO A 56 -4.09 3.10 -0.89
CA PRO A 56 -3.15 2.00 -0.69
C PRO A 56 -2.05 1.90 -1.76
N GLN A 57 -2.32 2.44 -2.95
CA GLN A 57 -1.41 2.49 -4.09
C GLN A 57 -0.25 3.48 -3.98
N SER A 58 -0.19 4.31 -2.93
CA SER A 58 0.67 5.51 -2.88
C SER A 58 1.91 5.38 -1.99
N VAL A 59 2.30 4.18 -1.56
CA VAL A 59 3.49 3.99 -0.69
C VAL A 59 4.79 4.08 -1.50
N GLU A 60 5.05 5.27 -2.04
CA GLU A 60 6.20 5.61 -2.87
C GLU A 60 7.35 6.16 -2.03
N GLY A 61 8.55 5.61 -2.19
CA GLY A 61 9.75 6.08 -1.50
C GLY A 61 11.01 5.98 -2.35
N PRO A 62 12.12 6.64 -1.97
CA PRO A 62 13.40 6.47 -2.65
C PRO A 62 13.82 4.99 -2.65
N LYS A 63 14.38 4.50 -3.76
CA LYS A 63 14.93 3.14 -3.85
C LYS A 63 15.90 2.84 -2.71
N GLY A 64 15.93 1.56 -2.31
CA GLY A 64 16.84 1.06 -1.27
C GLY A 64 16.25 0.98 0.13
N GLN A 65 15.02 1.48 0.37
CA GLN A 65 14.37 1.26 1.66
C GLN A 65 14.12 -0.24 1.94
N ARG A 66 14.07 -0.59 3.22
CA ARG A 66 13.75 -1.93 3.74
C ARG A 66 12.68 -1.86 4.84
N ASN A 67 11.76 -0.91 4.71
CA ASN A 67 10.67 -0.65 5.64
C ASN A 67 9.31 -0.68 4.92
N CYS A 68 8.21 -0.78 5.69
CA CYS A 68 6.87 -0.98 5.14
C CYS A 68 6.19 0.29 4.61
N HIS A 69 6.78 1.47 4.86
CA HIS A 69 6.15 2.77 4.63
C HIS A 69 6.92 3.63 3.61
N GLY A 70 7.97 3.09 2.98
CA GLY A 70 8.78 3.81 2.00
C GLY A 70 9.52 5.03 2.55
N GLY A 71 9.69 5.14 3.87
CA GLY A 71 10.22 6.35 4.53
C GLY A 71 9.22 7.51 4.64
N LEU A 72 7.94 7.30 4.32
CA LEU A 72 6.89 8.31 4.38
C LEU A 72 6.25 8.38 5.77
N SER A 73 6.50 9.47 6.49
CA SER A 73 5.96 9.69 7.85
C SER A 73 4.43 9.61 7.94
N GLN A 74 3.71 10.05 6.91
CA GLN A 74 2.26 9.97 6.84
C GLN A 74 1.71 8.54 6.77
N PHE A 75 2.54 7.56 6.40
CA PHE A 75 2.21 6.14 6.34
C PHE A 75 2.96 5.31 7.39
N ALA A 76 3.53 5.95 8.41
CA ALA A 76 4.34 5.30 9.44
C ALA A 76 3.63 4.14 10.16
N VAL A 77 2.28 4.16 10.22
CA VAL A 77 1.47 3.06 10.78
C VAL A 77 1.79 1.72 10.13
N LEU A 78 2.11 1.68 8.83
CA LEU A 78 2.45 0.44 8.12
C LEU A 78 3.70 -0.24 8.69
N ASN A 79 4.56 0.53 9.35
CA ASN A 79 5.82 0.07 9.95
C ASN A 79 5.68 -0.29 11.44
N ASP A 80 4.51 -0.07 12.04
CA ASP A 80 4.23 -0.43 13.42
C ASP A 80 3.92 -1.94 13.51
N ASP A 81 4.96 -2.73 13.82
CA ASP A 81 4.84 -4.17 14.03
C ASP A 81 4.15 -4.54 15.35
N GLY A 82 3.91 -3.58 16.24
CA GLY A 82 3.16 -3.78 17.48
C GLY A 82 1.65 -3.93 17.26
N ARG A 83 1.14 -3.57 16.08
CA ARG A 83 -0.27 -3.78 15.71
C ARG A 83 -0.54 -5.25 15.39
N ASN A 84 -1.77 -5.66 15.62
CA ASN A 84 -2.23 -7.00 15.30
C ASN A 84 -2.56 -7.16 13.80
N TRP A 85 -1.55 -7.04 12.93
CA TRP A 85 -1.69 -7.22 11.49
C TRP A 85 -2.16 -8.65 11.16
N PRO A 86 -3.33 -8.82 10.50
CA PRO A 86 -3.82 -10.12 10.06
C PRO A 86 -2.82 -10.81 9.12
N ALA A 87 -2.43 -12.05 9.44
CA ALA A 87 -1.56 -12.85 8.61
C ALA A 87 -2.36 -13.82 7.73
N THR A 88 -1.99 -13.95 6.45
CA THR A 88 -2.62 -14.89 5.54
C THR A 88 -1.91 -16.25 5.59
N SER A 89 -2.66 -17.34 5.85
CA SER A 89 -2.09 -18.70 5.80
C SER A 89 -1.74 -19.10 4.37
N VAL A 90 -0.52 -19.58 4.18
CA VAL A 90 0.01 -19.96 2.88
C VAL A 90 0.90 -21.21 2.97
N GLY A 91 1.05 -21.89 1.84
CA GLY A 91 2.07 -22.92 1.66
C GLY A 91 3.47 -22.33 1.47
N THR A 92 4.40 -23.16 1.02
CA THR A 92 5.78 -22.74 0.70
C THR A 92 5.94 -22.19 -0.73
N SER A 93 4.87 -22.15 -1.52
CA SER A 93 4.82 -21.47 -2.82
C SER A 93 3.56 -20.61 -2.86
N VAL A 94 3.72 -19.33 -3.18
CA VAL A 94 2.67 -18.32 -3.07
C VAL A 94 2.68 -17.42 -4.29
N THR A 95 1.51 -17.18 -4.88
CA THR A 95 1.36 -16.17 -5.94
C THR A 95 1.01 -14.82 -5.33
N PHE A 96 1.90 -13.85 -5.48
CA PHE A 96 1.66 -12.45 -5.16
C PHE A 96 1.06 -11.74 -6.37
N ASN A 97 -0.08 -11.08 -6.16
CA ASN A 97 -0.78 -10.31 -7.17
C ASN A 97 -0.71 -8.83 -6.82
N TRP A 98 -0.29 -8.04 -7.79
CA TRP A 98 -0.26 -6.59 -7.73
C TRP A 98 -1.39 -6.02 -8.57
N VAL A 99 -1.96 -4.91 -8.09
CA VAL A 99 -2.84 -4.03 -8.87
C VAL A 99 -2.12 -2.70 -9.05
N LEU A 100 -1.96 -2.26 -10.30
CA LEU A 100 -1.31 -1.01 -10.67
C LEU A 100 -2.36 -0.03 -11.21
N THR A 101 -2.67 0.99 -10.42
CA THR A 101 -3.63 2.05 -10.80
C THR A 101 -3.00 3.09 -11.73
N ALA A 102 -1.67 3.24 -11.67
CA ALA A 102 -0.88 3.97 -12.64
C ALA A 102 0.37 3.14 -13.00
N ARG A 103 0.33 2.52 -14.19
CA ARG A 103 1.42 1.68 -14.72
C ARG A 103 2.59 2.55 -15.16
N HIS A 104 3.80 2.16 -14.82
CA HIS A 104 5.01 2.92 -15.11
C HIS A 104 6.11 2.03 -15.68
N SER A 105 7.15 2.59 -16.29
CA SER A 105 8.35 1.83 -16.62
C SER A 105 8.85 1.12 -15.35
N THR A 106 9.16 -0.17 -15.43
CA THR A 106 9.58 -0.98 -14.29
C THR A 106 10.95 -1.58 -14.52
N SER A 107 11.88 -1.39 -13.58
CA SER A 107 13.16 -2.10 -13.62
C SER A 107 12.98 -3.52 -13.10
N SER A 108 12.43 -3.68 -11.90
CA SER A 108 12.39 -4.96 -11.20
C SER A 108 11.37 -5.01 -10.07
N TRP A 109 11.11 -6.23 -9.63
CA TRP A 109 10.30 -6.55 -8.45
C TRP A 109 11.13 -7.41 -7.51
N GLU A 110 11.14 -7.08 -6.22
CA GLU A 110 11.87 -7.84 -5.21
C GLU A 110 10.96 -8.29 -4.08
N TYR A 111 11.26 -9.45 -3.52
CA TYR A 111 10.55 -10.01 -2.37
C TYR A 111 11.56 -10.40 -1.30
N TRP A 112 11.33 -9.95 -0.07
CA TRP A 112 12.26 -10.10 1.05
C TRP A 112 11.57 -10.61 2.30
N ILE A 113 12.21 -11.53 3.03
CA ILE A 113 11.85 -11.87 4.41
C ILE A 113 13.09 -11.61 5.27
N GLY A 114 12.98 -10.65 6.19
CA GLY A 114 14.15 -10.10 6.88
C GLY A 114 15.19 -9.61 5.86
N ASP A 115 16.44 -10.02 6.03
CA ASP A 115 17.56 -9.67 5.15
C ASP A 115 17.75 -10.61 3.95
N ARG A 116 16.87 -11.60 3.76
CA ARG A 116 16.98 -12.56 2.65
C ARG A 116 16.02 -12.20 1.53
N ARG A 117 16.56 -11.94 0.34
CA ARG A 117 15.77 -11.87 -0.90
C ARG A 117 15.30 -13.26 -1.28
N VAL A 118 13.99 -13.46 -1.32
CA VAL A 118 13.36 -14.75 -1.65
C VAL A 118 12.95 -14.85 -3.11
N ALA A 119 12.72 -13.72 -3.78
CA ALA A 119 12.52 -13.69 -5.23
C ALA A 119 12.91 -12.33 -5.83
N PHE A 120 13.18 -12.36 -7.14
CA PHE A 120 13.55 -11.22 -7.95
C PHE A 120 13.04 -11.43 -9.37
N PHE A 121 12.36 -10.43 -9.94
CA PHE A 121 11.82 -10.45 -11.29
C PHE A 121 12.27 -9.17 -12.01
N GLU A 122 12.77 -9.30 -13.24
CA GLU A 122 13.21 -8.15 -14.05
C GLU A 122 12.21 -7.85 -15.15
N ASP A 123 11.81 -6.59 -15.27
CA ASP A 123 11.00 -6.10 -16.41
C ASP A 123 11.84 -5.31 -17.42
N GLY A 124 13.09 -4.95 -17.07
CA GLY A 124 14.05 -4.34 -18.00
C GLY A 124 13.61 -2.97 -18.55
N GLY A 125 12.81 -2.22 -17.80
CA GLY A 125 12.29 -0.91 -18.20
C GLY A 125 10.95 -0.95 -18.94
N LYS A 126 10.35 -2.13 -19.12
CA LYS A 126 9.03 -2.25 -19.74
C LYS A 126 7.93 -1.70 -18.83
N GLN A 127 6.86 -1.19 -19.44
CA GLN A 127 5.63 -0.91 -18.71
C GLN A 127 4.84 -2.22 -18.52
N PRO A 128 4.54 -2.64 -17.28
CA PRO A 128 3.84 -3.89 -17.00
C PRO A 128 2.34 -3.78 -17.34
N ASN A 129 1.62 -4.90 -17.26
CA ASN A 129 0.16 -4.91 -17.28
C ASN A 129 -0.43 -4.26 -16.01
N ALA A 130 -1.73 -3.93 -16.04
CA ALA A 130 -2.41 -3.34 -14.87
C ALA A 130 -2.49 -4.31 -13.68
N THR A 131 -2.39 -5.60 -13.95
CA THR A 131 -2.25 -6.66 -12.95
C THR A 131 -0.94 -7.42 -13.20
N VAL A 132 -0.20 -7.70 -12.15
CA VAL A 132 1.05 -8.47 -12.22
C VAL A 132 1.00 -9.60 -11.21
N SER A 133 1.33 -10.81 -11.65
CA SER A 133 1.34 -12.01 -10.81
C SER A 133 2.73 -12.63 -10.78
N HIS A 134 3.23 -12.86 -9.57
CA HIS A 134 4.55 -13.43 -9.33
C HIS A 134 4.43 -14.64 -8.41
N GLN A 135 4.84 -15.82 -8.88
CA GLN A 135 4.93 -17.00 -8.03
C GLN A 135 6.27 -17.00 -7.30
N VAL A 136 6.21 -16.96 -5.96
CA VAL A 136 7.37 -16.83 -5.08
C VAL A 136 7.49 -18.07 -4.22
N SER A 137 8.68 -18.68 -4.22
CA SER A 137 9.03 -19.76 -3.31
C SER A 137 9.43 -19.18 -1.95
N LEU A 138 8.79 -19.67 -0.90
CA LEU A 138 9.08 -19.38 0.50
C LEU A 138 9.76 -20.58 1.19
N ALA A 139 10.38 -21.45 0.41
CA ALA A 139 11.11 -22.60 0.92
C ALA A 139 12.21 -22.17 1.91
N GLY A 140 12.23 -22.86 3.06
CA GLY A 140 13.13 -22.54 4.19
C GLY A 140 12.56 -21.53 5.19
N PHE A 141 11.31 -21.09 5.02
CA PHE A 141 10.58 -20.30 6.01
C PHE A 141 9.33 -21.04 6.50
N SER A 142 8.97 -20.80 7.76
CA SER A 142 7.75 -21.32 8.40
C SER A 142 7.25 -20.35 9.46
N GLY A 143 6.02 -20.54 9.93
CA GLY A 143 5.41 -19.71 10.96
C GLY A 143 5.04 -18.31 10.46
N ARG A 144 4.84 -17.39 11.40
CA ARG A 144 4.48 -16.01 11.09
C ARG A 144 5.69 -15.27 10.53
N GLN A 145 5.57 -14.77 9.31
CA GLN A 145 6.61 -14.01 8.62
C GLN A 145 6.04 -12.71 8.08
N LYS A 146 6.87 -11.66 8.07
CA LYS A 146 6.60 -10.43 7.35
C LYS A 146 7.42 -10.43 6.07
N LEU A 147 6.74 -10.38 4.94
CA LEU A 147 7.36 -10.24 3.64
C LEU A 147 7.29 -8.77 3.18
N LEU A 148 8.39 -8.24 2.67
CA LEU A 148 8.45 -6.95 2.00
C LEU A 148 8.54 -7.18 0.49
N ALA A 149 7.55 -6.68 -0.25
CA ALA A 149 7.54 -6.63 -1.69
C ALA A 149 7.88 -5.21 -2.16
N ILE A 150 8.79 -5.10 -3.13
CA ILE A 150 9.32 -3.84 -3.64
C ILE A 150 9.13 -3.80 -5.15
N TRP A 151 8.46 -2.77 -5.65
CA TRP A 151 8.36 -2.47 -7.07
C TRP A 151 9.31 -1.32 -7.41
N ASN A 152 10.41 -1.61 -8.11
CA ASN A 152 11.39 -0.61 -8.51
C ASN A 152 11.02 0.00 -9.87
N ILE A 153 10.85 1.32 -9.90
CA ILE A 153 10.50 2.05 -11.11
C ILE A 153 11.72 2.15 -12.04
N GLY A 154 11.53 2.02 -13.35
CA GLY A 154 12.62 1.89 -14.32
C GLY A 154 13.39 3.18 -14.57
N ASP A 155 12.68 4.30 -14.63
CA ASP A 155 13.13 5.60 -15.12
C ASP A 155 13.15 6.71 -14.05
N THR A 156 12.87 6.36 -12.79
CA THR A 156 12.98 7.27 -11.63
C THR A 156 13.79 6.65 -10.50
N PRO A 157 14.27 7.44 -9.51
CA PRO A 157 14.95 6.90 -8.34
C PRO A 157 13.98 6.29 -7.29
N MET A 158 12.70 6.13 -7.61
CA MET A 158 11.64 5.78 -6.67
C MET A 158 11.22 4.30 -6.78
N ALA A 159 10.57 3.80 -5.73
CA ALA A 159 10.01 2.45 -5.64
C ALA A 159 8.75 2.43 -4.75
N PHE A 160 7.95 1.37 -4.88
CA PHE A 160 6.74 1.16 -4.07
C PHE A 160 6.93 0.01 -3.09
N TYR A 161 6.52 0.22 -1.84
CA TYR A 161 6.82 -0.65 -0.71
C TYR A 161 5.56 -1.28 -0.12
N ASN A 162 5.51 -2.61 -0.07
CA ASN A 162 4.34 -3.37 0.35
C ASN A 162 4.74 -4.45 1.35
N CYS A 163 4.32 -4.31 2.62
CA CYS A 163 4.48 -5.39 3.59
C CYS A 163 3.26 -6.31 3.59
N VAL A 164 3.49 -7.61 3.64
CA VAL A 164 2.48 -8.66 3.68
C VAL A 164 2.79 -9.58 4.86
N ASP A 165 1.85 -9.72 5.79
CA ASP A 165 1.97 -10.65 6.92
C ASP A 165 1.43 -12.02 6.51
N LEU A 166 2.25 -13.05 6.69
CA LEU A 166 2.00 -14.42 6.24
C LEU A 166 2.13 -15.40 7.40
N GLN A 167 1.37 -16.49 7.35
CA GLN A 167 1.54 -17.66 8.19
C GLN A 167 1.94 -18.84 7.27
N ILE A 168 3.24 -19.15 7.21
CA ILE A 168 3.81 -20.11 6.25
C ILE A 168 3.83 -21.52 6.86
N GLY A 169 3.39 -22.51 6.08
CA GLY A 169 3.47 -23.92 6.47
C GLY A 169 2.30 -24.41 7.35
N GLY A 170 1.29 -23.58 7.58
CA GLY A 170 -0.01 -24.05 8.05
C GLY A 170 -0.71 -24.75 6.89
N GLY A 171 -0.89 -26.07 6.95
CA GLY A 171 -1.64 -26.84 5.95
C GLY A 171 -2.95 -26.12 5.58
N GLY A 172 -3.27 -26.11 4.28
CA GLY A 172 -4.33 -25.32 3.66
C GLY A 172 -5.59 -25.23 4.52
N GLY A 173 -5.77 -24.09 5.16
CA GLY A 173 -6.86 -23.84 6.09
C GLY A 173 -6.83 -22.37 6.48
N ASN A 174 -7.88 -21.65 6.10
CA ASN A 174 -8.12 -20.28 6.49
C ASN A 174 -8.01 -20.18 8.03
N PRO A 175 -7.13 -19.34 8.61
CA PRO A 175 -7.05 -19.24 10.05
C PRO A 175 -8.23 -18.42 10.54
N ALA A 176 -9.09 -19.06 11.33
CA ALA A 176 -9.94 -18.35 12.29
C ALA A 176 -9.05 -17.46 13.18
N PRO A 177 -9.54 -16.29 13.65
CA PRO A 177 -8.75 -15.42 14.51
C PRO A 177 -8.33 -16.19 15.76
N SER A 178 -7.01 -16.34 15.97
CA SER A 178 -6.47 -16.92 17.20
C SER A 178 -6.83 -16.03 18.40
N PRO A 179 -7.30 -16.58 19.53
CA PRO A 179 -7.71 -15.80 20.68
C PRO A 179 -6.53 -15.05 21.32
N SER A 180 -6.76 -13.78 21.63
CA SER A 180 -5.85 -12.90 22.34
C SER A 180 -5.51 -13.47 23.74
N PRO A 181 -4.25 -13.39 24.22
CA PRO A 181 -3.96 -13.70 25.61
C PRO A 181 -4.61 -12.65 26.53
N SER A 182 -5.43 -13.15 27.45
CA SER A 182 -6.22 -12.41 28.41
C SER A 182 -5.38 -11.42 29.23
N ALA A 183 -5.59 -10.12 29.00
CA ALA A 183 -5.05 -9.07 29.87
C ALA A 183 -6.01 -8.84 31.05
N ARG A 184 -5.49 -9.05 32.25
CA ARG A 184 -6.09 -8.84 33.58
C ARG A 184 -6.68 -7.43 33.73
N PRO A 185 -7.85 -7.26 34.38
CA PRO A 185 -8.45 -5.94 34.58
C PRO A 185 -7.69 -5.13 35.64
N THR A 186 -7.19 -3.96 35.26
CA THR A 186 -6.69 -2.92 36.18
C THR A 186 -7.84 -2.00 36.58
N PRO A 187 -7.96 -1.59 37.86
CA PRO A 187 -9.12 -0.86 38.35
C PRO A 187 -9.12 0.62 37.94
N ARG A 188 -10.35 1.11 37.75
CA ARG A 188 -10.77 2.48 37.43
C ARG A 188 -10.40 3.49 38.52
N PRO A 189 -9.85 4.67 38.20
CA PRO A 189 -9.96 5.83 39.05
C PRO A 189 -11.27 6.59 38.78
N SER A 190 -12.00 6.82 39.86
CA SER A 190 -13.18 7.70 39.96
C SER A 190 -12.74 9.11 40.31
N ALA A 191 -13.18 10.12 39.54
CA ALA A 191 -13.53 11.44 40.05
C ALA A 191 -14.26 12.25 38.97
N SER A 192 -15.50 12.62 39.27
CA SER A 192 -16.22 13.76 38.68
C SER A 192 -15.78 15.04 39.42
N PRO A 193 -15.81 16.23 38.78
CA PRO A 193 -16.93 17.09 39.11
C PRO A 193 -17.55 17.85 37.92
N SER A 194 -18.81 18.21 38.16
CA SER A 194 -19.76 18.96 37.36
C SER A 194 -19.39 20.43 37.19
N VAL A 195 -19.51 20.98 35.96
CA VAL A 195 -19.72 22.42 35.74
C VAL A 195 -20.79 22.62 34.65
N ARG A 196 -21.73 23.49 34.99
CA ARG A 196 -22.99 23.89 34.33
C ARG A 196 -22.76 24.74 33.05
N PRO A 197 -23.69 24.74 32.06
CA PRO A 197 -23.45 25.35 30.74
C PRO A 197 -23.80 26.85 30.67
N SER A 198 -23.13 27.59 29.80
CA SER A 198 -23.57 28.92 29.36
C SER A 198 -23.13 29.25 27.92
N ALA A 199 -24.17 29.50 27.11
CA ALA A 199 -24.31 30.37 25.95
C ALA A 199 -23.35 30.30 24.73
N ARG A 200 -24.04 30.14 23.59
CA ARG A 200 -23.68 30.20 22.16
C ARG A 200 -23.30 31.64 21.71
N PRO A 201 -22.45 31.78 20.67
CA PRO A 201 -22.93 32.32 19.38
C PRO A 201 -22.34 31.50 18.19
N SER A 202 -23.14 30.81 17.36
CA SER A 202 -23.73 31.26 16.09
C SER A 202 -22.73 31.89 15.10
N ALA A 203 -22.07 31.04 14.30
CA ALA A 203 -21.52 31.40 13.01
C ALA A 203 -22.18 30.50 11.94
N THR A 204 -22.87 31.13 11.01
CA THR A 204 -23.55 30.50 9.88
C THR A 204 -22.52 30.16 8.80
N PRO A 205 -22.34 28.90 8.38
CA PRO A 205 -21.59 28.59 7.17
C PRO A 205 -22.47 28.86 5.96
N THR A 206 -22.05 29.80 5.11
CA THR A 206 -22.64 30.05 3.79
C THR A 206 -22.54 28.77 2.94
N ALA A 207 -23.68 28.23 2.52
CA ALA A 207 -23.77 27.04 1.70
C ALA A 207 -23.16 27.31 0.30
N VAL A 208 -22.13 26.54 -0.05
CA VAL A 208 -21.64 26.42 -1.42
C VAL A 208 -22.64 25.55 -2.20
N PRO A 209 -23.08 25.94 -3.41
CA PRO A 209 -24.02 25.15 -4.19
C PRO A 209 -23.39 23.79 -4.58
N PRO A 210 -24.15 22.67 -4.52
CA PRO A 210 -23.62 21.36 -4.87
C PRO A 210 -23.30 21.29 -6.37
N ARG A 211 -22.06 20.90 -6.70
CA ARG A 211 -21.65 20.50 -8.05
C ARG A 211 -22.55 19.33 -8.50
N PRO A 212 -23.05 19.32 -9.76
CA PRO A 212 -23.90 18.25 -10.25
C PRO A 212 -23.21 16.90 -10.10
N THR A 213 -23.89 15.99 -9.41
CA THR A 213 -23.44 14.62 -9.20
C THR A 213 -23.60 13.87 -10.52
N PRO A 214 -22.54 13.30 -11.13
CA PRO A 214 -22.73 12.41 -12.27
C PRO A 214 -23.59 11.21 -11.83
N PRO A 215 -24.37 10.59 -12.75
CA PRO A 215 -25.30 9.53 -12.41
C PRO A 215 -24.58 8.35 -11.75
N SER A 216 -25.19 7.82 -10.69
CA SER A 216 -24.79 6.56 -10.06
C SER A 216 -25.03 5.42 -11.05
N ALA A 217 -24.08 4.48 -11.19
CA ALA A 217 -24.36 3.24 -11.90
C ALA A 217 -25.49 2.49 -11.18
N PRO A 218 -26.46 1.89 -11.90
CA PRO A 218 -27.47 1.04 -11.29
C PRO A 218 -26.82 -0.24 -10.74
N ALA A 219 -27.37 -0.78 -9.66
CA ALA A 219 -27.08 -2.14 -9.22
C ALA A 219 -27.38 -3.11 -10.38
N GLY A 220 -26.36 -3.82 -10.88
CA GLY A 220 -26.46 -4.54 -12.17
C GLY A 220 -25.25 -5.43 -12.48
N GLU A 221 -25.13 -5.88 -13.73
CA GLU A 221 -23.96 -6.65 -14.19
C GLU A 221 -22.74 -5.72 -14.35
N TRP A 222 -21.55 -6.20 -13.97
CA TRP A 222 -20.33 -5.43 -14.15
C TRP A 222 -20.07 -5.18 -15.64
N ALA A 223 -19.76 -3.94 -15.98
CA ALA A 223 -19.27 -3.53 -17.29
C ALA A 223 -17.94 -2.75 -17.19
N PRO A 224 -17.07 -2.82 -18.21
CA PRO A 224 -15.89 -1.96 -18.36
C PRO A 224 -16.30 -0.52 -18.70
N GLY A 225 -15.44 0.45 -18.44
CA GLY A 225 -15.68 1.89 -18.68
C GLY A 225 -16.72 2.51 -17.75
N THR A 226 -17.20 1.78 -16.75
CA THR A 226 -18.27 2.22 -15.85
C THR A 226 -17.66 2.78 -14.57
N THR A 227 -18.10 3.96 -14.15
CA THR A 227 -17.69 4.53 -12.87
C THR A 227 -18.49 3.91 -11.74
N TYR A 228 -17.79 3.20 -10.86
CA TYR A 228 -18.31 2.63 -9.64
C TYR A 228 -17.83 3.43 -8.44
N ARG A 229 -18.70 3.58 -7.45
CA ARG A 229 -18.41 4.20 -6.15
C ARG A 229 -18.21 3.10 -5.13
N THR A 230 -17.45 3.39 -4.07
CA THR A 230 -17.37 2.50 -2.92
C THR A 230 -18.77 2.18 -2.40
N GLY A 231 -19.07 0.90 -2.22
CA GLY A 231 -20.37 0.40 -1.81
C GLY A 231 -21.28 -0.05 -2.96
N ASP A 232 -21.01 0.34 -4.20
CA ASP A 232 -21.79 -0.13 -5.36
C ASP A 232 -21.71 -1.65 -5.47
N GLU A 233 -22.82 -2.30 -5.79
CA GLU A 233 -22.86 -3.75 -5.93
C GLU A 233 -23.10 -4.14 -7.38
N VAL A 234 -22.28 -5.07 -7.86
CA VAL A 234 -22.35 -5.61 -9.22
C VAL A 234 -22.41 -7.12 -9.20
N THR A 235 -22.94 -7.71 -10.26
CA THR A 235 -22.84 -9.14 -10.54
C THR A 235 -21.82 -9.35 -11.65
N TYR A 236 -20.93 -10.31 -11.50
CA TYR A 236 -20.01 -10.72 -12.57
C TYR A 236 -19.86 -12.23 -12.55
N GLN A 237 -20.11 -12.88 -13.69
CA GLN A 237 -20.14 -14.35 -13.83
C GLN A 237 -21.03 -15.04 -12.77
N GLY A 238 -22.16 -14.43 -12.45
CA GLY A 238 -23.13 -14.97 -11.48
C GLY A 238 -22.77 -14.79 -10.00
N VAL A 239 -21.63 -14.16 -9.69
CA VAL A 239 -21.23 -13.84 -8.30
C VAL A 239 -21.43 -12.35 -8.04
N ARG A 240 -21.92 -12.01 -6.84
CA ARG A 240 -22.08 -10.62 -6.43
C ARG A 240 -20.80 -10.08 -5.80
N TYR A 241 -20.51 -8.83 -6.10
CA TYR A 241 -19.38 -8.11 -5.57
C TYR A 241 -19.80 -6.70 -5.15
N ARG A 242 -19.18 -6.19 -4.10
CA ARG A 242 -19.27 -4.81 -3.64
C ARG A 242 -17.99 -4.06 -3.99
N CYS A 243 -18.12 -2.95 -4.67
CA CYS A 243 -17.04 -2.02 -4.97
C CYS A 243 -16.45 -1.48 -3.66
N ARG A 244 -15.12 -1.48 -3.56
CA ARG A 244 -14.39 -1.09 -2.35
C ARG A 244 -13.73 0.26 -2.48
N GLN A 245 -13.25 0.57 -3.67
CA GLN A 245 -12.59 1.82 -4.01
C GLN A 245 -13.32 2.40 -5.21
N ALA A 246 -13.73 3.67 -5.14
CA ALA A 246 -14.35 4.33 -6.28
C ALA A 246 -13.38 4.37 -7.47
N HIS A 247 -13.82 3.93 -8.64
CA HIS A 247 -13.00 3.85 -9.84
C HIS A 247 -13.85 3.82 -11.11
N THR A 248 -13.25 4.14 -12.26
CA THR A 248 -13.81 3.79 -13.57
C THR A 248 -13.21 2.47 -13.99
N SER A 249 -14.04 1.44 -14.16
CA SER A 249 -13.60 0.10 -14.55
C SER A 249 -12.94 0.12 -15.93
N ILE A 250 -12.03 -0.80 -16.15
CA ILE A 250 -11.46 -1.11 -17.46
C ILE A 250 -11.56 -2.61 -17.69
N VAL A 251 -11.37 -3.03 -18.95
CA VAL A 251 -11.07 -4.44 -19.25
C VAL A 251 -9.82 -4.82 -18.46
N THR A 252 -9.82 -6.00 -17.83
CA THR A 252 -8.86 -6.52 -16.80
C THR A 252 -9.14 -6.12 -15.34
N TRP A 253 -10.14 -5.28 -15.07
CA TRP A 253 -10.58 -4.93 -13.70
C TRP A 253 -11.91 -5.59 -13.32
N GLU A 254 -12.21 -6.72 -13.94
CA GLU A 254 -13.40 -7.51 -13.66
C GLU A 254 -13.43 -7.94 -12.18
N PRO A 255 -14.60 -7.99 -11.52
CA PRO A 255 -14.72 -8.50 -10.17
C PRO A 255 -14.24 -9.95 -10.09
N SER A 256 -13.15 -10.19 -9.37
CA SER A 256 -12.52 -11.50 -9.25
C SER A 256 -11.65 -11.59 -8.02
N TYR A 257 -11.13 -12.78 -7.75
CA TYR A 257 -10.10 -13.00 -6.73
C TYR A 257 -8.84 -12.12 -6.94
N TYR A 258 -8.54 -11.71 -8.18
CA TYR A 258 -7.35 -10.93 -8.50
C TYR A 258 -7.55 -9.41 -8.33
N THR A 259 -8.80 -8.95 -8.34
CA THR A 259 -9.19 -7.54 -8.21
C THR A 259 -9.86 -7.25 -6.87
N LEU A 260 -9.57 -8.07 -5.84
CA LEU A 260 -10.21 -7.99 -4.52
C LEU A 260 -10.07 -6.66 -3.80
N ALA A 261 -9.18 -5.81 -4.27
CA ALA A 261 -8.99 -4.49 -3.72
C ALA A 261 -9.94 -3.44 -4.33
N LEU A 262 -10.49 -3.72 -5.51
CA LEU A 262 -11.59 -2.98 -6.14
C LEU A 262 -12.94 -3.60 -5.80
N TRP A 263 -13.02 -4.92 -5.65
CA TRP A 263 -14.27 -5.68 -5.53
C TRP A 263 -14.24 -6.68 -4.38
N LEU A 264 -15.23 -6.66 -3.48
CA LEU A 264 -15.39 -7.64 -2.39
C LEU A 264 -16.52 -8.61 -2.75
N PRO A 265 -16.32 -9.93 -2.85
CA PRO A 265 -17.43 -10.86 -3.04
C PRO A 265 -18.39 -10.81 -1.84
N ILE A 266 -19.71 -10.82 -2.11
CA ILE A 266 -20.79 -10.75 -1.11
C ILE A 266 -21.88 -11.80 -1.34
#